data_AF-A0A0K8QCU5-F1
#
_entry.id   AF-A0A0K8QCU5-F1
#
_cell.length_a   1.000
_cell.length_b   1.000
_cell.length_c   1.000
_cell.angle_alpha   90.00
_cell.angle_beta   90.00
_cell.angle_gamma   90.00
#
_symmetry.space_group_name_H-M   'P 1'
#
loop_
_entity.id
_entity.type
_entity.pdbx_description
1 polymer ?
#
loop_
_entity_poly.entity_id
_entity_poly.type
_entity_poly.pdbx_seq_one_letter_code
_entity_poly.pdbx_strand_id
1 'polypeptide(L)'
;MATGADDLLYIGGWLDLSKGPQILHVPDMAGRYFSVQFTDPSKSTNFAYVGKRTTGTEAGDYVLSGPGWKGTVPNGMTQISSLTDSALVIGRVFVESDSDLPTAYALAKQIQLAPLKQ
;
A
#
# COMPACT_ATOMS: atom_id res chain seq x y z
N MET A 1 16.20 -9.64 -13.75
CA MET A 1 16.92 -8.37 -13.53
C MET A 1 16.74 -8.02 -12.06
N ALA A 2 17.81 -8.08 -11.26
CA ALA A 2 17.79 -7.57 -9.90
C ALA A 2 18.23 -6.11 -9.95
N THR A 3 17.31 -5.18 -9.75
CA THR A 3 17.62 -3.78 -9.47
C THR A 3 17.38 -3.52 -7.98
N GLY A 4 17.93 -4.39 -7.13
CA GLY A 4 17.86 -4.19 -5.69
C GLY A 4 18.60 -2.90 -5.38
N ALA A 5 17.87 -1.83 -5.05
CA ALA A 5 18.44 -0.84 -4.17
C ALA A 5 18.65 -1.57 -2.85
N ASP A 6 19.90 -1.80 -2.46
CA ASP A 6 20.25 -2.47 -1.20
C ASP A 6 19.62 -1.77 0.02
N ASP A 7 19.14 -0.54 -0.20
CA ASP A 7 18.52 0.35 0.76
C ASP A 7 16.97 0.24 0.83
N LEU A 8 16.34 -0.80 0.26
CA LEU A 8 14.87 -0.94 0.27
C LEU A 8 14.41 -2.27 0.87
N LEU A 9 13.53 -2.18 1.87
CA LEU A 9 12.65 -3.27 2.26
C LEU A 9 11.46 -3.36 1.31
N TYR A 10 11.21 -4.56 0.80
CA TYR A 10 10.05 -4.85 -0.04
C TYR A 10 9.00 -5.63 0.74
N ILE A 11 7.75 -5.20 0.61
CA ILE A 11 6.57 -5.96 1.00
C ILE A 11 5.69 -6.09 -0.23
N GLY A 12 4.93 -7.17 -0.35
CA GLY A 12 4.05 -7.31 -1.49
C GLY A 12 3.19 -8.54 -1.46
N GLY A 13 2.18 -8.53 -2.31
CA GLY A 13 1.21 -9.60 -2.41
C GLY A 13 0.20 -9.36 -3.52
N TRP A 14 -0.58 -10.40 -3.78
CA TRP A 14 -1.71 -10.35 -4.68
C TRP A 14 -2.99 -10.19 -3.85
N LEU A 15 -3.79 -9.20 -4.20
CA LEU A 15 -5.04 -8.91 -3.53
C LEU A 15 -6.21 -9.40 -4.39
N ASP A 16 -7.11 -10.14 -3.78
CA ASP A 16 -8.39 -10.57 -4.36
C ASP A 16 -9.50 -9.67 -3.80
N LEU A 17 -10.00 -8.76 -4.64
CA LEU A 17 -11.06 -7.80 -4.32
C LEU A 17 -12.46 -8.33 -4.65
N SER A 18 -12.58 -9.52 -5.26
CA SER A 18 -13.88 -10.14 -5.57
C SER A 18 -14.68 -10.48 -4.31
N LYS A 19 -13.98 -10.67 -3.19
CA LYS A 19 -14.56 -10.96 -1.86
C LYS A 19 -14.94 -9.70 -1.08
N GLY A 20 -14.70 -8.52 -1.65
CA GLY A 20 -15.02 -7.24 -1.04
C GLY A 20 -13.80 -6.35 -0.83
N PRO A 21 -14.04 -5.08 -0.48
CA PRO A 21 -13.00 -4.08 -0.28
C PRO A 21 -12.09 -4.39 0.92
N GLN A 22 -10.86 -3.90 0.83
CA GLN A 22 -9.83 -4.02 1.85
C GLN A 22 -9.42 -2.63 2.32
N ILE A 23 -9.01 -2.50 3.57
CA ILE A 23 -8.41 -1.30 4.13
C ILE A 23 -6.90 -1.50 4.14
N LEU A 24 -6.17 -0.63 3.47
CA LEU A 24 -4.74 -0.45 3.66
C LEU A 24 -4.53 0.57 4.79
N HIS A 25 -3.89 0.14 5.87
CA HIS A 25 -3.31 1.03 6.86
C HIS A 25 -1.83 1.29 6.54
N VAL A 26 -1.41 2.54 6.65
CA VAL A 26 0.01 2.93 6.69
C VAL A 26 0.28 3.73 7.97
N PRO A 27 1.39 3.43 8.68
CA PRO A 27 1.75 4.19 9.89
C PRO A 27 2.30 5.56 9.51
N ASP A 28 2.51 6.42 10.52
CA ASP A 28 3.36 7.60 10.35
C ASP A 28 4.81 7.14 10.09
N MET A 29 5.31 7.50 8.91
CA MET A 29 6.63 7.14 8.43
C MET A 29 7.70 8.17 8.85
N ALA A 30 7.34 9.20 9.63
CA ALA A 30 8.26 10.19 10.19
C ALA A 30 9.19 10.83 9.12
N GLY A 31 8.63 11.14 7.94
CA GLY A 31 9.38 11.70 6.82
C GLY A 31 10.19 10.67 6.01
N ARG A 32 10.26 9.39 6.42
CA ARG A 32 10.94 8.30 5.68
C ARG A 32 10.33 8.11 4.30
N TYR A 33 11.17 7.81 3.32
CA TYR A 33 10.67 7.42 2.01
C TYR A 33 9.98 6.05 2.09
N PHE A 34 8.74 6.02 1.60
CA PHE A 34 8.03 4.79 1.32
C PHE A 34 7.09 4.96 0.13
N SER A 35 6.73 3.84 -0.48
CA SER A 35 5.65 3.79 -1.46
C SER A 35 4.96 2.43 -1.44
N VAL A 36 3.63 2.44 -1.50
CA VAL A 36 2.79 1.28 -1.79
C VAL A 36 2.19 1.51 -3.17
N GLN A 37 2.67 0.72 -4.13
CA GLN A 37 2.24 0.73 -5.51
C GLN A 37 1.13 -0.28 -5.73
N PHE A 38 0.12 0.11 -6.49
CA PHE A 38 -0.96 -0.77 -6.91
C PHE A 38 -0.99 -0.90 -8.44
N THR A 39 -0.95 -2.14 -8.90
CA THR A 39 -0.86 -2.48 -10.32
C THR A 39 -1.98 -3.43 -10.70
N ASP A 40 -2.67 -3.15 -11.82
CA ASP A 40 -3.53 -4.12 -12.47
C ASP A 40 -2.66 -5.23 -13.06
N PRO A 41 -2.72 -6.46 -12.54
CA PRO A 41 -1.83 -7.54 -12.96
C PRO A 41 -2.12 -8.01 -14.40
N SER A 42 -3.33 -7.79 -14.92
CA SER A 42 -3.69 -8.20 -16.29
C SER A 42 -3.07 -7.30 -17.36
N LYS A 43 -2.89 -6.02 -17.05
CA LYS A 43 -2.39 -5.00 -17.97
C LYS A 43 -1.03 -4.43 -17.59
N SER A 44 -0.46 -4.87 -16.46
CA SER A 44 0.75 -4.31 -15.86
C SER A 44 0.71 -2.78 -15.72
N THR A 45 -0.49 -2.24 -15.48
CA THR A 45 -0.70 -0.79 -15.40
C THR A 45 -0.85 -0.37 -13.95
N ASN A 46 -0.04 0.59 -13.52
CA ASN A 46 -0.15 1.17 -12.19
C ASN A 46 -1.36 2.10 -12.14
N PHE A 47 -2.22 1.94 -11.13
CA PHE A 47 -3.42 2.76 -11.00
C PHE A 47 -3.42 3.64 -9.74
N ALA A 48 -2.60 3.32 -8.74
CA ALA A 48 -2.49 4.14 -7.53
C ALA A 48 -1.14 4.01 -6.83
N TYR A 49 -0.84 5.01 -6.01
CA TYR A 49 0.29 5.03 -5.09
C TYR A 49 -0.10 5.69 -3.78
N VAL A 50 0.27 5.06 -2.66
CA VAL A 50 0.29 5.67 -1.32
C VAL A 50 1.75 5.83 -0.93
N GLY A 51 2.16 6.98 -0.41
CA GLY A 51 3.56 7.20 -0.07
C GLY A 51 3.97 8.67 -0.01
N LYS A 52 5.23 8.89 0.39
CA LYS A 52 5.82 10.23 0.61
C LYS A 52 5.54 11.23 -0.50
N ARG A 53 5.52 10.77 -1.77
CA ARG A 53 5.32 11.63 -2.94
C ARG A 53 3.87 11.94 -3.28
N THR A 54 2.92 11.10 -2.87
CA THR A 54 1.51 11.20 -3.31
C THR A 54 0.54 11.49 -2.17
N THR A 55 0.82 11.00 -0.97
CA THR A 55 -0.07 11.13 0.19
C THR A 55 0.64 11.68 1.44
N GLY A 56 1.93 12.02 1.33
CA GLY A 56 2.74 12.43 2.47
C GLY A 56 3.25 11.24 3.29
N THR A 57 3.67 11.50 4.53
CA THR A 57 4.25 10.48 5.42
C THR A 57 3.48 10.26 6.70
N GLU A 58 2.41 11.00 6.94
CA GLU A 58 1.55 10.79 8.12
C GLU A 58 0.79 9.46 8.00
N ALA A 59 0.28 8.99 9.14
CA ALA A 59 -0.55 7.78 9.18
C ALA A 59 -1.83 7.98 8.35
N GLY A 60 -2.28 6.91 7.70
CA GLY A 60 -3.47 6.99 6.84
C GLY A 60 -4.11 5.64 6.56
N ASP A 61 -5.41 5.69 6.30
CA ASP A 61 -6.24 4.54 5.95
C ASP A 61 -6.87 4.72 4.56
N TYR A 62 -6.78 3.69 3.74
CA TYR A 62 -7.24 3.71 2.36
C TYR A 62 -8.12 2.51 2.05
N VAL A 63 -9.30 2.74 1.49
CA VAL A 63 -10.21 1.68 1.06
C VAL A 63 -9.86 1.26 -0.36
N LEU A 64 -9.25 0.09 -0.51
CA LEU A 64 -9.10 -0.57 -1.80
C LEU A 64 -10.38 -1.30 -2.19
N SER A 65 -11.00 -0.89 -3.29
CA SER A 65 -12.25 -1.48 -3.76
C SER A 65 -12.12 -2.06 -5.16
N GLY A 66 -12.81 -3.17 -5.41
CA GLY A 66 -13.00 -3.72 -6.75
C GLY A 66 -13.97 -2.88 -7.61
N PRO A 67 -14.11 -3.22 -8.89
CA PRO A 67 -14.99 -2.54 -9.83
C PRO A 67 -16.45 -2.52 -9.34
N GLY A 68 -17.07 -1.35 -9.42
CA GLY A 68 -18.51 -1.21 -9.14
C GLY A 68 -18.90 -1.34 -7.67
N TRP A 69 -17.96 -1.36 -6.72
CA TRP A 69 -18.27 -1.30 -5.30
C TRP A 69 -19.07 -0.03 -4.96
N LYS A 70 -20.20 -0.19 -4.25
CA LYS A 70 -21.14 0.89 -3.88
C LYS A 70 -21.25 1.12 -2.37
N GLY A 71 -20.30 0.59 -1.60
CA GLY A 71 -20.28 0.81 -0.16
C GLY A 71 -19.93 2.26 0.19
N THR A 72 -20.08 2.59 1.47
CA THR A 72 -19.67 3.90 1.98
C THR A 72 -18.21 3.85 2.41
N VAL A 73 -17.43 4.84 2.02
CA VAL A 73 -16.06 5.04 2.53
C VAL A 73 -16.18 5.58 3.95
N PRO A 74 -15.61 4.91 4.97
CA PRO A 74 -15.64 5.43 6.34
C PRO A 74 -14.99 6.81 6.44
N ASN A 75 -15.47 7.62 7.39
CA ASN A 75 -14.94 8.97 7.59
C ASN A 75 -13.42 8.96 7.82
N GLY A 76 -12.72 9.86 7.13
CA GLY A 76 -11.27 10.00 7.23
C GLY A 76 -10.48 9.06 6.31
N MET A 77 -11.13 8.14 5.59
CA MET A 77 -10.46 7.25 4.65
C MET A 77 -10.56 7.76 3.20
N THR A 78 -9.59 7.39 2.37
CA THR A 78 -9.61 7.67 0.93
C THR A 78 -9.84 6.39 0.14
N GLN A 79 -10.71 6.41 -0.87
CA GLN A 79 -10.94 5.26 -1.74
C GLN A 79 -9.88 5.18 -2.84
N ILE A 80 -9.39 3.97 -3.07
CA ILE A 80 -8.57 3.58 -4.22
C ILE A 80 -9.36 2.52 -5.01
N SER A 81 -9.87 2.91 -6.17
CA SER A 81 -10.68 2.01 -7.01
C SER A 81 -9.79 1.25 -7.99
N SER A 82 -9.88 -0.07 -7.98
CA SER A 82 -9.36 -0.93 -9.05
C SER A 82 -10.40 -1.08 -10.17
N LEU A 83 -9.95 -1.22 -11.41
CA LEU A 83 -10.79 -1.55 -12.56
C LEU A 83 -11.06 -3.07 -12.68
N THR A 84 -10.35 -3.87 -11.90
CA THR A 84 -10.46 -5.33 -11.87
C THR A 84 -10.55 -5.81 -10.42
N ASP A 85 -11.02 -7.05 -10.21
CA ASP A 85 -11.09 -7.67 -8.90
C ASP A 85 -9.73 -8.13 -8.36
N SER A 86 -8.63 -7.70 -8.97
CA SER A 86 -7.28 -8.11 -8.57
C SER A 86 -6.31 -6.96 -8.61
N ALA A 87 -5.43 -6.89 -7.62
CA ALA A 87 -4.36 -5.91 -7.57
C ALA A 87 -3.06 -6.56 -7.11
N LEU A 88 -1.99 -6.32 -7.86
CA LEU A 88 -0.64 -6.55 -7.36
C LEU A 88 -0.25 -5.35 -6.48
N VAL A 89 0.14 -5.61 -5.24
CA VAL A 89 0.57 -4.60 -4.28
C VAL A 89 2.07 -4.76 -4.04
N ILE A 90 2.82 -3.67 -4.20
CA ILE A 90 4.26 -3.64 -3.92
C ILE A 90 4.58 -2.43 -3.05
N GLY A 91 4.87 -2.69 -1.77
CA GLY A 91 5.38 -1.73 -0.82
C GLY A 91 6.92 -1.68 -0.82
N ARG A 92 7.46 -0.48 -0.64
CA ARG A 92 8.89 -0.17 -0.57
C ARG A 92 9.11 0.76 0.61
N VAL A 93 10.04 0.43 1.49
CA VAL A 93 10.44 1.27 2.62
C VAL A 93 11.94 1.47 2.57
N PHE A 94 12.39 2.72 2.59
CA PHE A 94 13.81 3.05 2.57
C PHE A 94 14.49 2.72 3.89
N VAL A 95 15.70 2.19 3.81
CA VAL A 95 16.63 1.90 4.91
C VAL A 95 17.82 2.82 4.71
N GLU A 96 18.08 3.71 5.66
CA GLU A 96 19.15 4.70 5.53
C GLU A 96 20.55 4.10 5.78
N SER A 97 20.62 3.09 6.64
CA SER A 97 21.84 2.37 6.99
C SER A 97 21.53 1.02 7.65
N ASP A 98 22.54 0.16 7.82
CA ASP A 98 22.41 -1.11 8.53
C ASP A 98 21.84 -0.97 9.96
N SER A 99 22.19 0.11 10.66
CA SER A 99 21.67 0.37 12.01
C SER A 99 20.21 0.84 12.02
N ASP A 100 19.72 1.37 10.89
CA ASP A 100 18.36 1.84 10.70
C ASP A 100 17.40 0.71 10.28
N LEU A 101 17.93 -0.40 9.76
CA LEU A 101 17.17 -1.56 9.31
C LEU A 101 16.09 -2.03 10.31
N PRO A 102 16.34 -2.16 11.63
CA PRO A 102 15.31 -2.57 12.58
C PRO A 102 14.14 -1.57 12.66
N THR A 103 14.41 -0.27 12.57
CA THR A 103 13.40 0.79 12.57
C THR A 103 12.57 0.75 11.30
N ALA A 104 13.22 0.67 10.14
CA ALA A 104 12.54 0.55 8.85
C ALA A 104 11.66 -0.72 8.79
N TYR A 105 12.15 -1.84 9.31
CA TYR A 105 11.41 -3.10 9.37
C TYR A 105 10.21 -3.02 10.32
N ALA A 106 10.37 -2.39 11.48
CA ALA A 106 9.27 -2.17 12.43
C ALA A 106 8.14 -1.31 11.84
N LEU A 107 8.49 -0.27 11.06
CA LEU A 107 7.52 0.52 10.31
C LEU A 107 6.87 -0.28 9.18
N ALA A 108 7.66 -1.02 8.39
CA ALA A 108 7.13 -1.84 7.30
C ALA A 108 6.09 -2.87 7.77
N LYS A 109 6.28 -3.46 8.96
CA LYS A 109 5.34 -4.42 9.57
C LYS A 109 3.98 -3.80 9.97
N GLN A 110 3.93 -2.49 10.13
CA GLN A 110 2.70 -1.77 10.46
C GLN A 110 1.90 -1.41 9.20
N ILE A 111 2.48 -1.56 8.00
CA ILE A 111 1.71 -1.50 6.75
C ILE A 111 0.89 -2.77 6.65
N GLN A 112 -0.44 -2.65 6.76
CA GLN A 112 -1.33 -3.80 6.89
C GLN A 112 -2.55 -3.68 6.00
N LEU A 113 -3.05 -4.85 5.58
CA LEU A 113 -4.32 -4.99 4.88
C LEU A 113 -5.30 -5.73 5.77
N ALA A 114 -6.53 -5.23 5.86
CA ALA A 114 -7.62 -5.89 6.56
C ALA A 114 -8.93 -5.76 5.76
N PRO A 115 -9.85 -6.73 5.83
CA PRO A 115 -11.16 -6.58 5.22
C PRO A 115 -11.90 -5.37 5.78
N LEU A 116 -12.54 -4.58 4.92
CA LEU A 116 -13.48 -3.56 5.40
C LEU A 116 -14.70 -4.27 5.98
N LYS A 117 -14.83 -4.23 7.31
CA LYS A 117 -16.02 -4.73 7.99
C LYS A 117 -17.14 -3.70 7.79
N GLN A 118 -18.23 -4.14 7.18
CA GLN A 118 -19.48 -3.40 7.09
C GLN A 118 -20.36 -3.68 8.31
#